data_AF-A0A345YFY0-F1
#
_entry.id   AF-A0A345YFY0-F1
#
_cell.length_a   1.000
_cell.length_b   1.000
_cell.length_c   1.000
_cell.angle_alpha   90.00
_cell.angle_beta   90.00
_cell.angle_gamma   90.00
#
_symmetry.space_group_name_H-M   'P 1'
#
loop_
_entity.id
_entity.type
_entity.pdbx_description
1 polymer ?
#
loop_
_entity_poly.entity_id
_entity_poly.type
_entity_poly.pdbx_seq_one_letter_code
_entity_poly.pdbx_strand_id
1 'polypeptide(L)'
;MKPAHPVRLAVLSVSGLALAAALAVQSAGIALARKSPDLAVELFPLNGLALERLATVTFLATSVEGGGADLGPLSPEELAATAYRNEPLVPEAQAILALSEQDEKARSRIVALASRLDRREPRLQAVVLQEQVAALDYPGAIATLDRILRVRPSRSQDMFPTLLAVFVQDGAVAEFARILDGSSPWHQAFFEYAVKQPEALRNLLALRGKVSFDHQELDQELLSNLVKQGEVTAAFRFYEQIASSGGGGGVLGALSWSSAYAPFEWSFSDEAGLRAQPSLDGKRLNLSVKPGRGGVVARRLIKAPEVPFVVQVEHDIRSPQSVQDINIVLQCANDGTAIVDANLARQGEGYEIGSLPSSCAFVEILVEARAWSGRSALNAELVGIRIVT
;
A
#
# COMPACT_ATOMS: atom_id res chain seq x y z
N MET A 1 48.04 -67.19 -0.96
CA MET A 1 47.61 -65.82 -0.63
C MET A 1 48.62 -65.23 0.35
N LYS A 2 49.43 -64.25 -0.05
CA LYS A 2 50.40 -63.60 0.86
C LYS A 2 49.60 -62.87 1.96
N PRO A 3 49.92 -63.02 3.26
CA PRO A 3 49.20 -62.33 4.32
C PRO A 3 49.33 -60.82 4.08
N ALA A 4 48.20 -60.13 4.03
CA ALA A 4 48.19 -58.68 4.00
C ALA A 4 49.02 -58.18 5.19
N HIS A 5 49.97 -57.28 4.93
CA HIS A 5 50.88 -56.77 5.96
C HIS A 5 50.05 -56.20 7.13
N PRO A 6 50.10 -56.78 8.34
CA PRO A 6 49.24 -56.40 9.47
C PRO A 6 49.39 -54.92 9.86
N VAL A 7 50.58 -54.35 9.59
CA VAL A 7 50.87 -52.92 9.73
C VAL A 7 49.97 -52.04 8.86
N ARG A 8 49.68 -52.44 7.62
CA ARG A 8 48.81 -51.67 6.72
C ARG A 8 47.37 -51.64 7.20
N LEU A 9 46.90 -52.76 7.75
CA LEU A 9 45.54 -52.90 8.28
C LEU A 9 45.36 -52.09 9.57
N ALA A 10 46.36 -52.09 10.44
CA ALA A 10 46.38 -51.24 11.64
C ALA A 10 46.38 -49.75 11.28
N VAL A 11 47.21 -49.33 10.32
CA VAL A 11 47.26 -47.93 9.86
C VAL A 11 45.91 -47.50 9.28
N LEU A 12 45.29 -48.32 8.42
CA LEU A 12 43.99 -48.01 7.84
C LEU A 12 42.89 -47.88 8.90
N SER A 13 42.86 -48.77 9.90
CA SER A 13 41.88 -48.69 10.99
C SER A 13 42.05 -47.44 11.85
N VAL A 14 43.28 -47.09 12.21
CA VAL A 14 43.58 -45.88 13.00
C VAL A 14 43.23 -44.62 12.21
N SER A 15 43.62 -44.54 10.93
CA SER A 15 43.26 -43.42 10.06
C SER A 15 41.74 -43.30 9.89
N GLY A 16 41.03 -44.43 9.75
CA GLY A 16 39.57 -44.45 9.65
C GLY A 16 38.89 -43.94 10.92
N LEU A 17 39.34 -44.38 12.10
CA LEU A 17 38.86 -43.91 13.40
C LEU A 17 39.12 -42.40 13.60
N ALA A 18 40.31 -41.93 13.24
CA ALA A 18 40.66 -40.51 13.33
C ALA A 18 39.76 -39.66 12.41
N LEU A 19 39.51 -40.13 11.18
CA LEU A 19 38.63 -39.44 10.24
C LEU A 19 37.17 -39.44 10.72
N ALA A 20 36.68 -40.57 11.24
CA ALA A 20 35.33 -40.66 11.80
C ALA A 20 35.13 -39.73 12.99
N ALA A 21 36.12 -39.64 13.89
CA ALA A 21 36.10 -38.70 15.01
C ALA A 21 36.11 -37.24 14.52
N ALA A 22 36.95 -36.90 13.53
CA ALA A 22 36.98 -35.56 12.95
C ALA A 22 35.64 -35.16 12.31
N LEU A 23 35.01 -36.06 11.56
CA LEU A 23 33.69 -35.82 10.96
C LEU A 23 32.57 -35.71 12.00
N ALA A 24 32.64 -36.50 13.08
CA ALA A 24 31.70 -36.39 14.19
C ALA A 24 31.80 -35.04 14.88
N VAL A 25 33.02 -34.56 15.14
CA VAL A 25 33.29 -33.24 15.73
C VAL A 25 32.81 -32.12 14.80
N GLN A 26 33.10 -32.20 13.50
CA GLN A 26 32.62 -31.23 12.50
C GLN A 26 31.07 -31.19 12.46
N SER A 27 30.43 -32.36 12.44
CA SER A 27 28.97 -32.47 12.41
C SER A 27 28.32 -31.90 13.68
N ALA A 28 28.91 -32.19 14.85
CA ALA A 28 28.47 -31.63 16.13
C ALA A 28 28.64 -30.09 16.14
N GLY A 29 29.76 -29.58 15.65
CA GLY A 29 29.99 -28.14 15.52
C GLY A 29 28.95 -27.43 14.65
N ILE A 30 28.60 -28.00 13.49
CA ILE A 30 27.56 -27.44 12.60
C ILE A 30 26.18 -27.44 13.30
N ALA A 31 25.83 -28.54 13.99
CA ALA A 31 24.56 -28.65 14.69
C ALA A 31 24.44 -27.64 15.85
N LEU A 32 25.54 -27.37 16.54
CA LEU A 32 25.59 -26.47 17.69
C LEU A 32 25.68 -24.99 17.29
N ALA A 33 26.20 -24.67 16.11
CA ALA A 33 26.48 -23.29 15.69
C ALA A 33 25.31 -22.31 15.83
N ARG A 34 24.05 -22.77 15.73
CA ARG A 34 22.86 -21.91 15.93
C ARG A 34 22.43 -21.75 17.39
N LYS A 35 22.66 -22.75 18.25
CA LYS A 35 22.15 -22.78 19.64
C LYS A 35 23.20 -22.37 20.66
N SER A 36 24.45 -22.78 20.43
CA SER A 36 25.60 -22.57 21.32
C SER A 36 26.84 -22.36 20.45
N PRO A 37 26.99 -21.19 19.82
CA PRO A 37 28.10 -20.90 18.92
C PRO A 37 29.47 -20.95 19.62
N ASP A 38 29.50 -20.63 20.91
CA ASP A 38 30.64 -20.80 21.82
C ASP A 38 31.13 -22.25 21.85
N LEU A 39 30.26 -23.21 22.23
CA LEU A 39 30.60 -24.64 22.26
C LEU A 39 30.95 -25.19 20.88
N ALA A 40 30.30 -24.68 19.83
CA ALA A 40 30.59 -25.08 18.46
C ALA A 40 32.01 -24.69 18.01
N VAL A 41 32.48 -23.51 18.42
CA VAL A 41 33.85 -23.05 18.16
C VAL A 41 34.86 -23.84 18.99
N GLU A 42 34.56 -24.15 20.25
CA GLU A 42 35.43 -25.00 21.09
C GLU A 42 35.62 -26.41 20.51
N LEU A 43 34.53 -27.02 20.01
CA LEU A 43 34.57 -28.34 19.39
C LEU A 43 35.29 -28.31 18.04
N PHE A 44 34.97 -27.34 17.19
CA PHE A 44 35.56 -27.22 15.86
C PHE A 44 35.95 -25.77 15.54
N PRO A 45 37.18 -25.34 15.88
CA PRO A 45 37.63 -23.95 15.72
C PRO A 45 37.67 -23.44 14.28
N LEU A 46 37.61 -24.33 13.29
CA LEU A 46 37.58 -23.99 11.87
C LEU A 46 36.15 -23.79 11.33
N ASN A 47 35.12 -23.88 12.18
CA ASN A 47 33.73 -23.68 11.80
C ASN A 47 33.42 -22.19 11.55
N GLY A 48 33.50 -21.77 10.29
CA GLY A 48 33.23 -20.39 9.88
C GLY A 48 31.83 -19.91 10.28
N LEU A 49 30.81 -20.75 10.08
CA LEU A 49 29.43 -20.46 10.50
C LEU A 49 29.29 -20.25 12.02
N ALA A 50 29.95 -21.05 12.85
CA ALA A 50 29.91 -20.88 14.31
C ALA A 50 30.62 -19.59 14.76
N LEU A 51 31.79 -19.30 14.15
CA LEU A 51 32.54 -18.06 14.38
C LEU A 51 31.73 -16.83 13.97
N GLU A 52 31.02 -16.87 12.84
CA GLU A 52 30.12 -15.81 12.39
C GLU A 52 29.00 -15.55 13.41
N ARG A 53 28.37 -16.63 13.91
CA ARG A 53 27.29 -16.51 14.89
C ARG A 53 27.79 -15.92 16.19
N LEU A 54 28.96 -16.35 16.65
CA LEU A 54 29.62 -15.77 17.82
C LEU A 54 29.94 -14.29 17.60
N ALA A 55 30.56 -13.93 16.47
CA ALA A 55 30.84 -12.55 16.09
C ALA A 55 29.58 -11.68 16.14
N THR A 56 28.47 -12.19 15.62
CA THR A 56 27.19 -11.48 15.58
C THR A 56 26.62 -11.24 16.97
N VAL A 57 26.62 -12.25 17.84
CA VAL A 57 26.13 -12.13 19.22
C VAL A 57 26.98 -11.09 19.97
N THR A 58 28.30 -11.17 19.85
CA THR A 58 29.22 -10.21 20.48
C THR A 58 29.04 -8.80 19.93
N PHE A 59 28.92 -8.65 18.61
CA PHE A 59 28.69 -7.35 17.97
C PHE A 59 27.41 -6.68 18.48
N LEU A 60 26.30 -7.43 18.55
CA LEU A 60 25.03 -6.91 19.06
C LEU A 60 25.11 -6.52 20.55
N ALA A 61 25.76 -7.33 21.37
CA ALA A 61 25.94 -7.04 22.80
C ALA A 61 26.76 -5.74 23.01
N THR A 62 27.86 -5.57 22.26
CA THR A 62 28.68 -4.35 22.33
C THR A 62 27.97 -3.09 21.81
N SER A 63 27.02 -3.23 20.87
CA SER A 63 26.31 -2.11 20.25
C SER A 63 25.16 -1.54 21.10
N VAL A 64 24.57 -2.33 22.00
CA VAL A 64 23.34 -1.94 22.74
C VAL A 64 23.64 -1.26 24.08
N GLU A 65 24.73 -1.62 24.77
CA GLU A 65 24.94 -1.18 26.16
C GLU A 65 26.02 -0.12 26.37
N GLY A 66 26.80 0.28 25.35
CA GLY A 66 27.94 1.20 25.56
C GLY A 66 29.00 0.68 26.54
N GLY A 67 28.85 -0.56 27.00
CA GLY A 67 29.74 -1.29 27.90
C GLY A 67 29.90 -2.70 27.35
N GLY A 68 31.13 -3.08 27.04
CA GLY A 68 31.44 -4.38 26.47
C GLY A 68 31.06 -5.49 27.45
N ALA A 69 30.04 -6.28 27.11
CA ALA A 69 29.97 -7.64 27.60
C ALA A 69 31.20 -8.37 27.04
N ASP A 70 32.17 -8.66 27.91
CA ASP A 70 33.36 -9.46 27.60
C ASP A 70 32.91 -10.90 27.35
N LEU A 71 32.51 -11.17 26.11
CA LEU A 71 31.99 -12.47 25.64
C LEU A 71 33.11 -13.37 25.11
N GLY A 72 34.38 -13.02 25.35
CA GLY A 72 35.55 -13.79 24.95
C GLY A 72 36.75 -12.93 24.56
N PRO A 73 37.92 -13.56 24.33
CA PRO A 73 39.19 -12.85 24.14
C PRO A 73 39.33 -12.15 22.78
N LEU A 74 38.46 -12.46 21.81
CA LEU A 74 38.53 -11.93 20.45
C LEU A 74 37.43 -10.89 20.23
N SER A 75 37.77 -9.81 19.55
CA SER A 75 36.80 -8.79 19.17
C SER A 75 35.81 -9.33 18.12
N PRO A 76 34.61 -8.74 17.99
CA PRO A 76 33.67 -9.11 16.91
C PRO A 76 34.30 -9.09 15.52
N GLU A 77 35.21 -8.14 15.27
CA GLU A 77 35.94 -7.99 14.01
C GLU A 77 36.90 -9.16 13.77
N GLU A 78 37.64 -9.58 14.79
CA GLU A 78 38.58 -10.69 14.71
C GLU A 78 37.86 -12.02 14.47
N LEU A 79 36.72 -12.22 15.15
CA LEU A 79 35.85 -13.36 14.93
C LEU A 79 35.28 -13.37 13.51
N ALA A 80 34.77 -12.23 13.03
CA ALA A 80 34.23 -12.10 11.67
C ALA A 80 35.31 -12.30 10.60
N ALA A 81 36.52 -11.76 10.78
CA ALA A 81 37.64 -11.95 9.88
C ALA A 81 38.06 -13.42 9.80
N THR A 82 38.04 -14.12 10.94
CA THR A 82 38.37 -15.55 10.99
C THR A 82 37.28 -16.41 10.38
N ALA A 83 36.01 -16.08 10.64
CA ALA A 83 34.86 -16.70 9.98
C ALA A 83 34.97 -16.60 8.45
N TYR A 84 35.21 -15.39 7.93
CA TYR A 84 35.36 -15.15 6.49
C TYR A 84 36.54 -15.90 5.87
N ARG A 85 37.69 -16.00 6.56
CA ARG A 85 38.85 -16.79 6.07
C ARG A 85 38.55 -18.28 5.99
N ASN A 86 37.79 -18.81 6.95
CA ASN A 86 37.44 -20.23 6.98
C ASN A 86 36.30 -20.55 6.01
N GLU A 87 35.33 -19.64 5.86
CA GLU A 87 34.13 -19.84 5.06
C GLU A 87 33.70 -18.50 4.39
N PRO A 88 34.21 -18.18 3.19
CA PRO A 88 34.01 -16.85 2.58
C PRO A 88 32.56 -16.48 2.25
N LEU A 89 31.63 -17.44 2.29
CA LEU A 89 30.21 -17.28 1.94
C LEU A 89 29.32 -17.07 3.18
N VAL A 90 29.88 -16.80 4.35
CA VAL A 90 29.14 -16.46 5.57
C VAL A 90 28.84 -14.94 5.59
N PRO A 91 27.58 -14.51 5.38
CA PRO A 91 27.28 -13.13 5.01
C PRO A 91 27.21 -12.14 6.19
N GLU A 92 26.88 -12.59 7.40
CA GLU A 92 26.86 -11.76 8.60
C GLU A 92 28.27 -11.32 8.99
N ALA A 93 29.28 -12.18 8.78
CA ALA A 93 30.68 -11.81 9.00
C ALA A 93 31.11 -10.66 8.09
N GLN A 94 30.71 -10.68 6.82
CA GLN A 94 30.99 -9.59 5.88
C GLN A 94 30.32 -8.28 6.32
N ALA A 95 29.08 -8.37 6.85
CA ALA A 95 28.38 -7.21 7.38
C ALA A 95 29.08 -6.61 8.61
N ILE A 96 29.58 -7.45 9.53
CA ILE A 96 30.34 -6.99 10.71
C ILE A 96 31.64 -6.32 10.28
N LEU A 97 32.40 -6.93 9.35
CA LEU A 97 33.64 -6.33 8.84
C LEU A 97 33.40 -4.96 8.19
N ALA A 98 32.28 -4.79 7.48
CA ALA A 98 31.89 -3.49 6.94
C ALA A 98 31.52 -2.49 8.06
N LEU A 99 30.68 -2.91 9.01
CA LEU A 99 30.18 -2.05 10.09
C LEU A 99 31.27 -1.58 11.05
N SER A 100 32.29 -2.41 11.28
CA SER A 100 33.41 -2.08 12.16
C SER A 100 34.52 -1.27 11.50
N GLU A 101 34.47 -1.05 10.18
CA GLU A 101 35.44 -0.24 9.46
C GLU A 101 35.15 1.26 9.63
N GLN A 102 36.15 1.99 10.14
CA GLN A 102 36.03 3.43 10.40
C GLN A 102 36.40 4.29 9.19
N ASP A 103 37.30 3.82 8.32
CA ASP A 103 37.61 4.51 7.07
C ASP A 103 36.46 4.33 6.07
N GLU A 104 35.74 5.42 5.77
CA GLU A 104 34.61 5.44 4.84
C GLU A 104 34.94 4.85 3.46
N LYS A 105 36.14 5.10 2.93
CA LYS A 105 36.56 4.55 1.62
C LYS A 105 36.88 3.05 1.71
N ALA A 106 37.41 2.60 2.84
CA ALA A 106 37.62 1.17 3.07
C ALA A 106 36.28 0.45 3.26
N ARG A 107 35.39 1.01 4.09
CA ARG A 107 34.03 0.51 4.33
C ARG A 107 33.25 0.40 3.03
N SER A 108 33.21 1.45 2.22
CA SER A 108 32.51 1.45 0.93
C SER A 108 33.01 0.34 0.00
N ARG A 109 34.33 0.07 0.00
CA ARG A 109 34.90 -1.04 -0.79
C ARG A 109 34.47 -2.41 -0.26
N ILE A 110 34.45 -2.59 1.07
CA ILE A 110 33.98 -3.83 1.70
C ILE A 110 32.50 -4.05 1.39
N VAL A 111 31.67 -3.03 1.60
CA VAL A 111 30.23 -3.06 1.32
C VAL A 111 29.95 -3.39 -0.14
N ALA A 112 30.65 -2.75 -1.08
CA ALA A 112 30.50 -3.00 -2.51
C ALA A 112 30.89 -4.43 -2.92
N LEU A 113 31.91 -5.01 -2.29
CA LEU A 113 32.32 -6.40 -2.53
C LEU A 113 31.34 -7.39 -1.90
N ALA A 114 31.00 -7.19 -0.63
CA ALA A 114 30.07 -8.03 0.11
C ALA A 114 28.68 -8.06 -0.56
N SER A 115 28.19 -6.92 -1.05
CA SER A 115 26.89 -6.81 -1.73
C SER A 115 26.83 -7.54 -3.07
N ARG A 116 27.98 -7.88 -3.67
CA ARG A 116 28.03 -8.75 -4.86
C ARG A 116 27.87 -10.22 -4.49
N LEU A 117 28.27 -10.61 -3.29
CA LEU A 117 28.18 -11.98 -2.77
C LEU A 117 26.81 -12.26 -2.15
N ASP A 118 26.34 -11.37 -1.27
CA ASP A 118 25.04 -11.49 -0.61
C ASP A 118 24.19 -10.21 -0.75
N ARG A 119 23.01 -10.36 -1.35
CA ARG A 119 22.02 -9.28 -1.54
C ARG A 119 20.82 -9.36 -0.59
N ARG A 120 20.74 -10.41 0.22
CA ARG A 120 19.63 -10.77 1.09
C ARG A 120 19.96 -10.54 2.56
N GLU A 121 21.23 -10.44 2.93
CA GLU A 121 21.65 -10.19 4.31
C GLU A 121 21.23 -8.80 4.80
N PRO A 122 20.26 -8.69 5.73
CA PRO A 122 19.61 -7.42 6.03
C PRO A 122 20.52 -6.37 6.67
N ARG A 123 21.52 -6.78 7.46
CA ARG A 123 22.50 -5.84 8.04
C ARG A 123 23.36 -5.19 6.97
N LEU A 124 23.84 -6.00 6.04
CA LEU A 124 24.61 -5.48 4.91
C LEU A 124 23.75 -4.54 4.06
N GLN A 125 22.50 -4.90 3.78
CA GLN A 125 21.58 -4.02 3.05
C GLN A 125 21.29 -2.71 3.80
N ALA A 126 21.29 -2.71 5.14
CA ALA A 126 21.13 -1.48 5.92
C ALA A 126 22.35 -0.54 5.75
N VAL A 127 23.57 -1.07 5.71
CA VAL A 127 24.78 -0.27 5.44
C VAL A 127 24.79 0.27 4.02
N VAL A 128 24.45 -0.58 3.04
CA VAL A 128 24.31 -0.15 1.63
C VAL A 128 23.31 1.00 1.52
N LEU A 129 22.17 0.89 2.20
CA LEU A 129 21.16 1.94 2.22
C LEU A 129 21.70 3.24 2.81
N GLN A 130 22.43 3.18 3.93
CA GLN A 130 23.05 4.35 4.55
C GLN A 130 24.05 5.03 3.60
N GLU A 131 24.91 4.27 2.93
CA GLU A 131 25.87 4.81 1.97
C GLU A 131 25.18 5.45 0.76
N GLN A 132 24.12 4.82 0.22
CA GLN A 132 23.34 5.36 -0.88
C GLN A 132 22.63 6.67 -0.49
N VAL A 133 22.05 6.73 0.71
CA VAL A 133 21.42 7.95 1.22
C VAL A 133 22.46 9.05 1.43
N ALA A 134 23.62 8.74 2.00
CA ALA A 134 24.72 9.70 2.18
C ALA A 134 25.25 10.25 0.84
N ALA A 135 25.29 9.40 -0.19
CA ALA A 135 25.69 9.76 -1.54
C ALA A 135 24.57 10.44 -2.37
N LEU A 136 23.37 10.65 -1.80
CA LEU A 136 22.18 11.14 -2.50
C LEU A 136 21.75 10.26 -3.69
N ASP A 137 22.13 8.98 -3.69
CA ASP A 137 21.69 7.96 -4.65
C ASP A 137 20.31 7.42 -4.26
N TYR A 138 19.27 8.25 -4.44
CA TYR A 138 17.89 7.86 -4.16
C TYR A 138 17.40 6.67 -5.00
N PRO A 139 17.69 6.56 -6.32
CA PRO A 139 17.32 5.37 -7.08
C PRO A 139 17.90 4.08 -6.50
N GLY A 140 19.18 4.11 -6.13
CA GLY A 140 19.85 2.99 -5.48
C GLY A 140 19.24 2.67 -4.11
N ALA A 141 18.99 3.69 -3.30
CA ALA A 141 18.39 3.55 -1.97
C ALA A 141 17.02 2.88 -2.02
N ILE A 142 16.13 3.30 -2.93
CA ILE A 142 14.78 2.71 -3.04
C ILE A 142 14.87 1.25 -3.54
N ALA A 143 15.79 0.94 -4.46
CA ALA A 143 16.02 -0.44 -4.90
C ALA A 143 16.60 -1.35 -3.79
N THR A 144 17.35 -0.79 -2.84
CA THR A 144 17.82 -1.51 -1.65
C THR A 144 16.69 -1.70 -0.65
N LEU A 145 15.83 -0.69 -0.45
CA LEU A 145 14.62 -0.78 0.37
C LEU A 145 13.68 -1.88 -0.12
N ASP A 146 13.45 -1.96 -1.43
CA ASP A 146 12.64 -3.04 -2.03
C ASP A 146 13.17 -4.43 -1.66
N ARG A 147 14.48 -4.64 -1.78
CA ARG A 147 15.13 -5.90 -1.38
C ARG A 147 14.93 -6.22 0.10
N ILE A 148 15.11 -5.23 0.98
CA ILE A 148 14.92 -5.40 2.42
C ILE A 148 13.46 -5.81 2.71
N LEU A 149 12.49 -5.09 2.15
CA LEU A 149 11.06 -5.30 2.43
C LEU A 149 10.52 -6.59 1.82
N ARG A 150 11.08 -7.07 0.70
CA ARG A 150 10.78 -8.40 0.16
C ARG A 150 11.22 -9.54 1.09
N VAL A 151 12.36 -9.37 1.77
CA VAL A 151 12.91 -10.39 2.68
C VAL A 151 12.28 -10.29 4.08
N ARG A 152 11.97 -9.07 4.55
CA ARG A 152 11.42 -8.79 5.88
C ARG A 152 10.17 -7.90 5.80
N PRO A 153 9.05 -8.41 5.28
CA PRO A 153 7.80 -7.62 5.19
C PRO A 153 7.28 -7.18 6.56
N SER A 154 7.63 -7.87 7.65
CA SER A 154 7.25 -7.47 9.01
C SER A 154 7.81 -6.12 9.46
N ARG A 155 8.84 -5.60 8.77
CA ARG A 155 9.44 -4.28 9.06
C ARG A 155 8.82 -3.13 8.28
N SER A 156 7.88 -3.40 7.38
CA SER A 156 7.25 -2.38 6.53
C SER A 156 6.71 -1.19 7.33
N GLN A 157 6.03 -1.44 8.45
CA GLN A 157 5.43 -0.38 9.28
C GLN A 157 6.47 0.59 9.86
N ASP A 158 7.66 0.10 10.22
CA ASP A 158 8.76 0.93 10.74
C ASP A 158 9.34 1.84 9.64
N MET A 159 9.29 1.39 8.38
CA MET A 159 9.98 2.03 7.25
C MET A 159 9.08 2.93 6.41
N PHE A 160 7.76 2.72 6.46
CA PHE A 160 6.78 3.50 5.69
C PHE A 160 6.85 5.01 5.95
N PRO A 161 7.01 5.53 7.18
CA PRO A 161 7.16 6.96 7.40
C PRO A 161 8.36 7.57 6.66
N THR A 162 9.49 6.86 6.64
CA THR A 162 10.69 7.32 5.91
C THR A 162 10.48 7.27 4.40
N LEU A 163 9.86 6.18 3.90
CA LEU A 163 9.51 6.06 2.47
C LEU A 163 8.55 7.16 2.03
N LEU A 164 7.56 7.50 2.86
CA LEU A 164 6.61 8.58 2.61
C LEU A 164 7.33 9.93 2.48
N ALA A 165 8.25 10.24 3.40
CA ALA A 165 9.01 11.49 3.39
C ALA A 165 9.82 11.67 2.09
N VAL A 166 10.28 10.58 1.48
CA VAL A 166 10.94 10.59 0.16
C VAL A 166 9.90 10.64 -0.97
N PHE A 167 8.82 9.88 -0.86
CA PHE A 167 7.78 9.79 -1.88
C PHE A 167 7.09 11.13 -2.15
N VAL A 168 6.95 11.99 -1.15
CA VAL A 168 6.33 13.31 -1.29
C VAL A 168 7.24 14.36 -1.93
N GLN A 169 8.52 14.04 -2.18
CA GLN A 169 9.44 14.95 -2.84
C GLN A 169 9.14 15.07 -4.35
N ASP A 170 9.48 16.23 -4.92
CA ASP A 170 9.35 16.46 -6.36
C ASP A 170 10.18 15.46 -7.18
N GLY A 171 9.58 14.88 -8.21
CA GLY A 171 10.23 13.91 -9.09
C GLY A 171 10.30 12.47 -8.57
N ALA A 172 9.97 12.21 -7.30
CA ALA A 172 10.06 10.87 -6.69
C ALA A 172 9.15 9.84 -7.38
N VAL A 173 7.98 10.27 -7.88
CA VAL A 173 6.99 9.39 -8.51
C VAL A 173 7.57 8.53 -9.63
N ALA A 174 8.51 9.05 -10.43
CA ALA A 174 9.10 8.30 -11.54
C ALA A 174 9.99 7.14 -11.06
N GLU A 175 10.70 7.33 -9.94
CA GLU A 175 11.51 6.29 -9.30
C GLU A 175 10.62 5.24 -8.65
N PHE A 176 9.63 5.68 -7.87
CA PHE A 176 8.68 4.79 -7.21
C PHE A 176 7.85 3.98 -8.20
N ALA A 177 7.48 4.53 -9.35
CA ALA A 177 6.74 3.79 -10.38
C ALA A 177 7.50 2.58 -10.95
N ARG A 178 8.84 2.59 -10.92
CA ARG A 178 9.64 1.43 -11.36
C ARG A 178 9.67 0.31 -10.33
N ILE A 179 9.36 0.63 -9.08
CA ILE A 179 9.53 -0.27 -7.94
C ILE A 179 8.16 -0.77 -7.48
N LEU A 180 7.19 0.12 -7.32
CA LEU A 180 5.83 -0.17 -6.89
C LEU A 180 4.98 -0.80 -8.00
N ASP A 181 5.51 -1.79 -8.71
CA ASP A 181 4.88 -2.50 -9.84
C ASP A 181 3.86 -3.57 -9.43
N GLY A 182 3.51 -3.64 -8.14
CA GLY A 182 2.64 -4.68 -7.58
C GLY A 182 3.27 -6.08 -7.42
N SER A 183 4.55 -6.28 -7.78
CA SER A 183 5.22 -7.60 -7.66
C SER A 183 5.57 -8.03 -6.22
N SER A 184 5.23 -7.22 -5.21
CA SER A 184 5.55 -7.48 -3.81
C SER A 184 4.40 -7.04 -2.91
N PRO A 185 4.07 -7.81 -1.85
CA PRO A 185 3.00 -7.45 -0.91
C PRO A 185 3.17 -6.07 -0.27
N TRP A 186 4.42 -5.63 -0.05
CA TRP A 186 4.66 -4.33 0.58
C TRP A 186 4.29 -3.15 -0.34
N HIS A 187 4.23 -3.33 -1.66
CA HIS A 187 3.88 -2.25 -2.60
C HIS A 187 2.47 -1.73 -2.35
N GLN A 188 1.53 -2.66 -2.28
CA GLN A 188 0.14 -2.35 -1.96
C GLN A 188 0.01 -1.81 -0.54
N ALA A 189 0.66 -2.44 0.44
CA ALA A 189 0.63 -1.99 1.83
C ALA A 189 1.18 -0.56 2.00
N PHE A 190 2.19 -0.17 1.21
CA PHE A 190 2.68 1.20 1.19
C PHE A 190 1.65 2.16 0.59
N PHE A 191 0.96 1.77 -0.48
CA PHE A 191 -0.13 2.57 -1.04
C PHE A 191 -1.27 2.76 -0.03
N GLU A 192 -1.71 1.69 0.63
CA GLU A 192 -2.73 1.72 1.71
C GLU A 192 -2.32 2.62 2.89
N TYR A 193 -1.02 2.69 3.17
CA TYR A 193 -0.48 3.59 4.18
C TYR A 193 -0.48 5.05 3.68
N ALA A 194 0.04 5.28 2.47
CA ALA A 194 0.25 6.61 1.91
C ALA A 194 -1.06 7.31 1.53
N VAL A 195 -2.10 6.57 1.11
CA VAL A 195 -3.39 7.14 0.71
C VAL A 195 -4.11 7.87 1.84
N LYS A 196 -3.72 7.58 3.09
CA LYS A 196 -4.24 8.23 4.30
C LYS A 196 -3.52 9.55 4.62
N GLN A 197 -2.45 9.88 3.90
CA GLN A 197 -1.59 11.03 4.14
C GLN A 197 -1.91 12.13 3.12
N PRO A 198 -2.43 13.30 3.55
CA PRO A 198 -2.81 14.39 2.64
C PRO A 198 -1.71 14.82 1.67
N GLU A 199 -0.47 14.90 2.16
CA GLU A 199 0.72 15.32 1.40
C GLU A 199 1.09 14.34 0.27
N ALA A 200 0.65 13.07 0.35
CA ALA A 200 0.98 12.06 -0.65
C ALA A 200 -0.04 11.98 -1.79
N LEU A 201 -1.25 12.52 -1.62
CA LEU A 201 -2.37 12.28 -2.56
C LEU A 201 -2.06 12.68 -4.00
N ARG A 202 -1.40 13.83 -4.21
CA ARG A 202 -1.01 14.27 -5.56
C ARG A 202 0.00 13.33 -6.21
N ASN A 203 0.98 12.84 -5.44
CA ASN A 203 1.97 11.90 -5.93
C ASN A 203 1.40 10.50 -6.14
N LEU A 204 0.44 10.07 -5.31
CA LEU A 204 -0.31 8.82 -5.52
C LEU A 204 -1.16 8.88 -6.78
N LEU A 205 -1.82 10.01 -7.03
CA LEU A 205 -2.57 10.22 -8.26
C LEU A 205 -1.66 10.13 -9.49
N ALA A 206 -0.50 10.78 -9.46
CA ALA A 206 0.49 10.69 -10.53
C ALA A 206 1.06 9.26 -10.68
N LEU A 207 1.24 8.54 -9.57
CA LEU A 207 1.68 7.15 -9.56
C LEU A 207 0.64 6.22 -10.20
N ARG A 208 -0.65 6.37 -9.90
CA ARG A 208 -1.73 5.57 -10.51
C ARG A 208 -1.85 5.78 -12.02
N GLY A 209 -1.43 6.95 -12.53
CA GLY A 209 -1.29 7.18 -13.97
C GLY A 209 -0.18 6.37 -14.64
N LYS A 210 0.75 5.78 -13.87
CA LYS A 210 1.90 5.00 -14.36
C LYS A 210 1.83 3.52 -13.99
N VAL A 211 1.18 3.20 -12.88
CA VAL A 211 1.11 1.86 -12.32
C VAL A 211 -0.34 1.48 -12.03
N SER A 212 -0.72 0.28 -12.44
CA SER A 212 -2.00 -0.29 -12.09
C SER A 212 -1.89 -1.26 -10.91
N PHE A 213 -2.67 -1.03 -9.87
CA PHE A 213 -3.01 -2.04 -8.88
C PHE A 213 -4.43 -2.54 -9.18
N ASP A 214 -4.63 -3.85 -9.17
CA ASP A 214 -5.94 -4.48 -9.35
C ASP A 214 -6.72 -4.46 -8.02
N HIS A 215 -6.95 -3.26 -7.48
CA HIS A 215 -7.55 -3.03 -6.17
C HIS A 215 -8.47 -1.81 -6.19
N GLN A 216 -9.75 -2.07 -6.45
CA GLN A 216 -10.78 -1.04 -6.54
C GLN A 216 -10.91 -0.22 -5.25
N GLU A 217 -10.76 -0.84 -4.07
CA GLU A 217 -10.91 -0.18 -2.78
C GLU A 217 -9.87 0.94 -2.57
N LEU A 218 -8.65 0.77 -3.11
CA LEU A 218 -7.61 1.78 -3.02
C LEU A 218 -7.92 3.01 -3.87
N ASP A 219 -8.53 2.79 -5.04
CA ASP A 219 -8.97 3.88 -5.91
C ASP A 219 -10.11 4.66 -5.28
N GLN A 220 -11.05 3.95 -4.65
CA GLN A 220 -12.13 4.55 -3.87
C GLN A 220 -11.58 5.41 -2.73
N GLU A 221 -10.60 4.90 -1.98
CA GLU A 221 -10.00 5.63 -0.86
C GLU A 221 -9.22 6.87 -1.35
N LEU A 222 -8.42 6.75 -2.42
CA LEU A 222 -7.69 7.87 -3.02
C LEU A 222 -8.65 8.96 -3.52
N LEU A 223 -9.71 8.56 -4.24
CA LEU A 223 -10.71 9.46 -4.78
C LEU A 223 -11.45 10.21 -3.65
N SER A 224 -11.92 9.48 -2.63
CA SER A 224 -12.56 10.07 -1.45
C SER A 224 -11.63 11.07 -0.75
N ASN A 225 -10.36 10.72 -0.57
CA ASN A 225 -9.41 11.57 0.14
C ASN A 225 -9.04 12.81 -0.67
N LEU A 226 -8.91 12.71 -1.99
CA LEU A 226 -8.74 13.89 -2.86
C LEU A 226 -9.92 14.86 -2.75
N VAL A 227 -11.16 14.37 -2.78
CA VAL A 227 -12.35 15.21 -2.61
C VAL A 227 -12.36 15.89 -1.24
N LYS A 228 -12.05 15.15 -0.17
CA LYS A 228 -11.96 15.70 1.21
C LYS A 228 -10.91 16.79 1.35
N GLN A 229 -9.81 16.73 0.59
CA GLN A 229 -8.78 17.77 0.57
C GLN A 229 -9.11 18.95 -0.36
N GLY A 230 -10.30 18.97 -0.98
CA GLY A 230 -10.71 20.03 -1.92
C GLY A 230 -10.13 19.88 -3.32
N GLU A 231 -9.40 18.81 -3.61
CA GLU A 231 -8.79 18.51 -4.92
C GLU A 231 -9.82 17.88 -5.90
N VAL A 232 -11.05 18.42 -5.90
CA VAL A 232 -12.22 17.86 -6.61
C VAL A 232 -11.96 17.70 -8.11
N THR A 233 -11.30 18.70 -8.73
CA THR A 233 -10.96 18.65 -10.16
C THR A 233 -9.99 17.51 -10.48
N ALA A 234 -8.99 17.28 -9.63
CA ALA A 234 -8.03 16.19 -9.82
C ALA A 234 -8.70 14.83 -9.60
N ALA A 235 -9.55 14.73 -8.56
CA ALA A 235 -10.35 13.54 -8.27
C ALA A 235 -11.30 13.17 -9.42
N PHE A 236 -11.95 14.16 -10.04
CA PHE A 236 -12.85 13.92 -11.16
C PHE A 236 -12.11 13.36 -12.39
N ARG A 237 -10.95 13.94 -12.74
CA ARG A 237 -10.13 13.40 -13.85
C ARG A 237 -9.67 11.97 -13.57
N PHE A 238 -9.33 11.67 -12.32
CA PHE A 238 -8.97 10.32 -11.91
C PHE A 238 -10.15 9.35 -12.08
N TYR A 239 -11.34 9.76 -11.64
CA TYR A 239 -12.58 9.02 -11.84
C TYR A 239 -12.86 8.73 -13.33
N GLU A 240 -12.70 9.73 -14.21
CA GLU A 240 -12.88 9.52 -15.67
C GLU A 240 -11.91 8.48 -16.23
N GLN A 241 -10.66 8.46 -15.75
CA GLN A 241 -9.65 7.50 -16.17
C GLN A 241 -9.98 6.06 -15.74
N ILE A 242 -10.44 5.86 -14.51
CA ILE A 242 -10.79 4.52 -14.00
C ILE A 242 -12.13 4.03 -14.56
N ALA A 243 -13.13 4.92 -14.70
CA ALA A 243 -14.45 4.58 -15.23
C ALA A 243 -14.40 4.21 -16.73
N SER A 244 -13.57 4.90 -17.52
CA SER A 244 -13.36 4.56 -18.94
C SER A 244 -12.63 3.23 -19.12
N SER A 245 -11.75 2.86 -18.19
CA SER A 245 -11.03 1.57 -18.21
C SER A 245 -11.91 0.38 -17.79
N GLY A 246 -12.92 0.63 -16.93
CA GLY A 246 -13.85 -0.39 -16.42
C GLY A 246 -15.05 -0.70 -17.31
N GLY A 247 -15.11 -0.19 -18.55
CA GLY A 247 -16.22 -0.43 -19.49
C GLY A 247 -17.53 0.29 -19.15
N GLY A 248 -17.55 1.08 -18.08
CA GLY A 248 -18.68 1.90 -17.63
C GLY A 248 -18.70 3.27 -18.30
N GLY A 249 -18.55 3.32 -19.62
CA GLY A 249 -18.77 4.54 -20.41
C GLY A 249 -20.25 4.91 -20.37
N GLY A 250 -20.67 5.59 -19.31
CA GLY A 250 -21.98 6.23 -19.26
C GLY A 250 -22.11 7.16 -20.45
N VAL A 251 -23.07 6.86 -21.32
CA VAL A 251 -23.47 7.75 -22.41
C VAL A 251 -23.72 9.12 -21.80
N LEU A 252 -23.04 10.14 -22.34
CA LEU A 252 -23.24 11.55 -21.97
C LEU A 252 -24.74 11.82 -21.88
N GLY A 253 -25.23 11.96 -20.64
CA GLY A 253 -26.62 12.29 -20.36
C GLY A 253 -27.40 11.31 -19.49
N ALA A 254 -27.07 10.02 -19.36
CA ALA A 254 -27.78 9.11 -18.46
C ALA A 254 -26.93 8.69 -17.25
N LEU A 255 -27.41 9.01 -16.04
CA LEU A 255 -26.72 8.68 -14.80
C LEU A 255 -27.11 7.28 -14.32
N SER A 256 -26.21 6.30 -14.47
CA SER A 256 -26.36 4.95 -13.90
C SER A 256 -26.49 5.01 -12.38
N TRP A 257 -27.21 4.06 -11.77
CA TRP A 257 -27.35 3.91 -10.30
C TRP A 257 -26.16 3.18 -9.64
N SER A 258 -24.97 3.28 -10.24
CA SER A 258 -23.76 2.72 -9.64
C SER A 258 -23.29 3.57 -8.45
N SER A 259 -22.58 2.93 -7.52
CA SER A 259 -22.05 3.56 -6.29
C SER A 259 -20.59 3.19 -6.03
N ALA A 260 -19.91 2.61 -7.03
CA ALA A 260 -18.56 2.11 -6.89
C ALA A 260 -17.58 3.25 -6.62
N TYR A 261 -17.77 4.42 -7.24
CA TYR A 261 -16.83 5.55 -7.13
C TYR A 261 -17.52 6.84 -6.68
N ALA A 262 -18.26 6.76 -5.57
CA ALA A 262 -18.80 7.94 -4.91
C ALA A 262 -17.66 8.93 -4.51
N PRO A 263 -17.86 10.26 -4.60
CA PRO A 263 -19.13 10.93 -4.87
C PRO A 263 -19.43 11.17 -6.36
N PHE A 264 -18.56 10.80 -7.30
CA PHE A 264 -18.82 11.00 -8.74
C PHE A 264 -19.79 9.96 -9.33
N GLU A 265 -19.98 8.87 -8.59
CA GLU A 265 -21.13 7.98 -8.66
C GLU A 265 -22.08 8.21 -7.47
N TRP A 266 -23.20 7.50 -7.43
CA TRP A 266 -24.19 7.71 -6.38
C TRP A 266 -23.70 7.23 -5.02
N SER A 267 -23.96 8.03 -3.99
CA SER A 267 -23.95 7.59 -2.60
C SER A 267 -25.39 7.53 -2.11
N PHE A 268 -25.76 6.40 -1.51
CA PHE A 268 -27.12 6.11 -1.06
C PHE A 268 -27.20 6.06 0.46
N SER A 269 -28.30 6.55 1.01
CA SER A 269 -28.58 6.45 2.43
C SER A 269 -29.09 5.06 2.77
N ASP A 270 -28.53 4.43 3.81
CA ASP A 270 -29.00 3.18 4.40
C ASP A 270 -29.15 3.33 5.92
N GLU A 271 -30.16 4.09 6.33
CA GLU A 271 -30.48 4.35 7.72
C GLU A 271 -31.81 3.73 8.13
N ALA A 272 -32.02 3.57 9.44
CA ALA A 272 -33.28 3.09 9.98
C ALA A 272 -34.45 4.01 9.56
N GLY A 273 -35.29 3.49 8.66
CA GLY A 273 -36.48 4.19 8.16
C GLY A 273 -36.22 5.23 7.07
N LEU A 274 -35.00 5.31 6.52
CA LEU A 274 -34.65 6.12 5.35
C LEU A 274 -33.61 5.35 4.52
N ARG A 275 -34.05 4.73 3.42
CA ARG A 275 -33.19 3.91 2.57
C ARG A 275 -33.38 4.21 1.09
N ALA A 276 -32.28 4.21 0.35
CA ALA A 276 -32.26 4.04 -1.09
C ALA A 276 -31.33 2.88 -1.47
N GLN A 277 -31.74 2.07 -2.44
CA GLN A 277 -30.91 0.99 -2.96
C GLN A 277 -31.20 0.75 -4.45
N PRO A 278 -30.18 0.52 -5.28
CA PRO A 278 -30.39 0.08 -6.65
C PRO A 278 -31.19 -1.24 -6.68
N SER A 279 -32.00 -1.42 -7.72
CA SER A 279 -32.61 -2.71 -8.03
C SER A 279 -31.56 -3.75 -8.40
N LEU A 280 -31.93 -5.04 -8.36
CA LEU A 280 -31.02 -6.14 -8.68
C LEU A 280 -30.42 -6.05 -10.09
N ASP A 281 -31.13 -5.45 -11.04
CA ASP A 281 -30.66 -5.22 -12.41
C ASP A 281 -29.89 -3.90 -12.58
N GLY A 282 -29.75 -3.10 -11.52
CA GLY A 282 -29.05 -1.81 -11.51
C GLY A 282 -29.74 -0.69 -12.31
N LYS A 283 -30.94 -0.93 -12.83
CA LYS A 283 -31.65 0.00 -13.72
C LYS A 283 -32.60 0.95 -13.01
N ARG A 284 -32.93 0.68 -11.75
CA ARG A 284 -33.89 1.46 -10.96
C ARG A 284 -33.31 1.74 -9.59
N LEU A 285 -33.80 2.80 -8.95
CA LEU A 285 -33.52 3.12 -7.56
C LEU A 285 -34.79 2.97 -6.74
N ASN A 286 -34.75 2.08 -5.76
CA ASN A 286 -35.85 1.85 -4.84
C ASN A 286 -35.66 2.73 -3.61
N LEU A 287 -36.67 3.55 -3.31
CA LEU A 287 -36.73 4.45 -2.16
C LEU A 287 -37.72 3.89 -1.13
N SER A 288 -37.32 3.86 0.14
CA SER A 288 -38.17 3.46 1.27
C SER A 288 -38.00 4.44 2.43
N VAL A 289 -39.03 5.22 2.72
CA VAL A 289 -39.06 6.19 3.82
C VAL A 289 -40.23 5.91 4.76
N LYS A 290 -39.92 5.67 6.04
CA LYS A 290 -40.95 5.43 7.07
C LYS A 290 -41.65 6.74 7.47
N PRO A 291 -42.91 6.67 7.94
CA PRO A 291 -43.63 7.85 8.42
C PRO A 291 -42.85 8.60 9.51
N GLY A 292 -42.81 9.93 9.41
CA GLY A 292 -42.05 10.80 10.29
C GLY A 292 -40.55 10.91 9.96
N ARG A 293 -40.08 10.30 8.88
CA ARG A 293 -38.67 10.38 8.43
C ARG A 293 -38.55 11.16 7.12
N GLY A 294 -37.36 11.68 6.86
CA GLY A 294 -37.01 12.28 5.58
C GLY A 294 -35.57 12.77 5.57
N GLY A 295 -35.06 13.05 4.38
CA GLY A 295 -33.71 13.56 4.15
C GLY A 295 -33.19 13.19 2.77
N VAL A 296 -31.91 13.45 2.55
CA VAL A 296 -31.19 13.03 1.33
C VAL A 296 -31.11 11.51 1.31
N VAL A 297 -31.65 10.91 0.25
CA VAL A 297 -31.64 9.45 0.04
C VAL A 297 -30.62 9.02 -1.00
N ALA A 298 -30.28 9.90 -1.94
CA ALA A 298 -29.22 9.69 -2.90
C ALA A 298 -28.49 11.00 -3.18
N ARG A 299 -27.17 10.95 -3.37
CA ARG A 299 -26.37 12.09 -3.77
C ARG A 299 -25.33 11.72 -4.82
N ARG A 300 -25.04 12.64 -5.73
CA ARG A 300 -23.99 12.49 -6.74
C ARG A 300 -23.41 13.84 -7.12
N LEU A 301 -22.09 13.88 -7.26
CA LEU A 301 -21.33 15.02 -7.72
C LEU A 301 -21.05 14.89 -9.22
N ILE A 302 -21.35 15.93 -9.99
CA ILE A 302 -21.10 15.98 -11.43
C ILE A 302 -20.24 17.20 -11.77
N LYS A 303 -19.46 17.11 -12.84
CA LYS A 303 -18.86 18.29 -13.45
C LYS A 303 -19.97 19.13 -14.07
N ALA A 304 -19.98 20.42 -13.76
CA ALA A 304 -20.97 21.35 -14.29
C ALA A 304 -20.86 21.42 -15.83
N PRO A 305 -21.97 21.26 -16.57
CA PRO A 305 -22.00 21.55 -18.01
C PRO A 305 -21.62 23.02 -18.26
N GLU A 306 -20.85 23.27 -19.33
CA GLU A 306 -20.44 24.62 -19.74
C GLU A 306 -21.52 25.36 -20.53
N VAL A 307 -22.59 24.65 -20.89
CA VAL A 307 -23.75 25.15 -21.64
C VAL A 307 -25.02 25.00 -20.79
N PRO A 308 -26.10 25.77 -21.06
CA PRO A 308 -27.40 25.55 -20.45
C PRO A 308 -27.82 24.09 -20.55
N PHE A 309 -28.49 23.57 -19.53
CA PHE A 309 -28.87 22.16 -19.49
C PHE A 309 -30.17 21.96 -18.71
N VAL A 310 -30.78 20.80 -18.92
CA VAL A 310 -32.01 20.36 -18.27
C VAL A 310 -31.74 19.08 -17.50
N VAL A 311 -32.21 19.03 -16.24
CA VAL A 311 -32.21 17.80 -15.44
C VAL A 311 -33.59 17.17 -15.48
N GLN A 312 -33.66 15.93 -15.94
CA GLN A 312 -34.89 15.15 -16.05
C GLN A 312 -34.81 13.91 -15.17
N VAL A 313 -35.84 13.64 -14.39
CA VAL A 313 -35.99 12.42 -13.58
C VAL A 313 -37.09 11.55 -14.17
N GLU A 314 -36.71 10.34 -14.55
CA GLU A 314 -37.63 9.32 -15.04
C GLU A 314 -38.09 8.47 -13.85
N HIS A 315 -39.39 8.22 -13.71
CA HIS A 315 -39.96 7.47 -12.60
C HIS A 315 -41.24 6.71 -12.98
N ASP A 316 -41.53 5.62 -12.27
CA ASP A 316 -42.78 4.84 -12.44
C ASP A 316 -43.78 5.06 -11.28
N ILE A 317 -43.59 6.14 -10.51
CA ILE A 317 -44.42 6.49 -9.35
C ILE A 317 -45.84 6.84 -9.79
N ARG A 318 -46.83 6.05 -9.36
CA ARG A 318 -48.25 6.24 -9.72
C ARG A 318 -49.01 7.19 -8.79
N SER A 319 -48.58 7.31 -7.53
CA SER A 319 -49.27 8.13 -6.52
C SER A 319 -48.82 9.59 -6.64
N PRO A 320 -49.71 10.55 -6.94
CA PRO A 320 -49.35 11.97 -7.00
C PRO A 320 -48.76 12.48 -5.68
N GLN A 321 -49.22 11.93 -4.53
CA GLN A 321 -48.69 12.27 -3.22
C GLN A 321 -47.23 11.81 -3.05
N SER A 322 -46.89 10.61 -3.53
CA SER A 322 -45.53 10.08 -3.46
C SER A 322 -44.56 10.88 -4.31
N VAL A 323 -45.01 11.38 -5.47
CA VAL A 323 -44.23 12.32 -6.29
C VAL A 323 -44.04 13.65 -5.54
N GLN A 324 -45.07 14.12 -4.83
CA GLN A 324 -44.99 15.31 -3.97
C GLN A 324 -44.11 15.17 -2.73
N ASP A 325 -43.72 13.96 -2.39
CA ASP A 325 -42.91 13.65 -1.21
C ASP A 325 -41.43 13.43 -1.59
N ILE A 326 -41.05 13.70 -2.85
CA ILE A 326 -39.68 13.66 -3.38
C ILE A 326 -39.29 15.04 -3.93
N ASN A 327 -38.12 15.54 -3.54
CA ASN A 327 -37.52 16.76 -4.06
C ASN A 327 -36.21 16.44 -4.77
N ILE A 328 -35.95 17.18 -5.85
CA ILE A 328 -34.67 17.21 -6.55
C ILE A 328 -34.00 18.53 -6.21
N VAL A 329 -32.81 18.44 -5.61
CA VAL A 329 -32.01 19.59 -5.25
C VAL A 329 -30.72 19.56 -6.05
N LEU A 330 -30.41 20.66 -6.71
CA LEU A 330 -29.14 20.91 -7.36
C LEU A 330 -28.46 22.05 -6.61
N GLN A 331 -27.22 21.84 -6.18
CA GLN A 331 -26.46 22.87 -5.48
C GLN A 331 -25.00 22.90 -5.96
N CYS A 332 -24.38 24.07 -5.84
CA CYS A 332 -22.96 24.22 -6.12
C CYS A 332 -22.11 23.54 -5.04
N ALA A 333 -21.17 22.70 -5.45
CA ALA A 333 -20.41 21.85 -4.51
C ALA A 333 -19.41 22.63 -3.64
N ASN A 334 -19.01 23.83 -4.05
CA ASN A 334 -18.03 24.68 -3.38
C ASN A 334 -18.64 25.46 -2.20
N ASP A 335 -19.88 25.93 -2.32
CA ASP A 335 -20.51 26.85 -1.36
C ASP A 335 -21.93 26.44 -0.93
N GLY A 336 -22.48 25.37 -1.51
CA GLY A 336 -23.83 24.88 -1.21
C GLY A 336 -24.94 25.77 -1.75
N THR A 337 -24.64 26.72 -2.64
CA THR A 337 -25.66 27.59 -3.23
C THR A 337 -26.67 26.74 -4.01
N ALA A 338 -27.93 26.78 -3.58
CA ALA A 338 -29.02 26.09 -4.26
C ALA A 338 -29.27 26.70 -5.66
N ILE A 339 -29.24 25.85 -6.67
CA ILE A 339 -29.58 26.15 -8.07
C ILE A 339 -31.02 25.75 -8.33
N VAL A 340 -31.40 24.56 -7.87
CA VAL A 340 -32.75 24.01 -7.92
C VAL A 340 -33.07 23.44 -6.54
N ASP A 341 -34.25 23.75 -6.02
CA ASP A 341 -34.88 23.01 -4.92
C ASP A 341 -36.36 22.92 -5.28
N ALA A 342 -36.72 21.79 -5.89
CA ALA A 342 -38.03 21.64 -6.46
C ALA A 342 -38.57 20.23 -6.27
N ASN A 343 -39.88 20.19 -6.08
CA ASN A 343 -40.62 18.95 -5.98
C ASN A 343 -40.67 18.21 -7.32
N LEU A 344 -40.61 16.88 -7.28
CA LEU A 344 -40.69 16.04 -8.47
C LEU A 344 -42.00 16.25 -9.26
N ALA A 345 -43.10 16.61 -8.57
CA ALA A 345 -44.39 16.86 -9.21
C ALA A 345 -44.41 18.13 -10.06
N ARG A 346 -43.41 19.01 -9.91
CA ARG A 346 -43.25 20.25 -10.68
C ARG A 346 -42.27 20.11 -11.84
N GLN A 347 -41.73 18.92 -12.09
CA GLN A 347 -40.71 18.71 -13.11
C GLN A 347 -41.16 19.17 -14.50
N GLY A 348 -42.39 18.87 -14.94
CA GLY A 348 -42.80 19.13 -16.32
C GLY A 348 -41.86 18.45 -17.32
N GLU A 349 -41.30 19.22 -18.25
CA GLU A 349 -40.28 18.78 -19.22
C GLU A 349 -38.88 18.64 -18.61
N GLY A 350 -38.67 19.03 -17.36
CA GLY A 350 -37.39 19.01 -16.66
C GLY A 350 -37.10 20.30 -15.91
N TYR A 351 -36.06 20.28 -15.07
CA TYR A 351 -35.54 21.47 -14.40
C TYR A 351 -34.55 22.15 -15.33
N GLU A 352 -34.87 23.34 -15.84
CA GLU A 352 -33.99 24.11 -16.72
C GLU A 352 -32.97 24.92 -15.92
N ILE A 353 -31.69 24.82 -16.31
CA ILE A 353 -30.58 25.56 -15.72
C ILE A 353 -29.97 26.41 -16.83
N GLY A 354 -30.29 27.71 -16.82
CA GLY A 354 -29.82 28.66 -17.82
C GLY A 354 -28.35 29.03 -17.67
N SER A 355 -27.91 29.31 -16.44
CA SER A 355 -26.51 29.68 -16.15
C SER A 355 -26.15 29.33 -14.72
N LEU A 356 -24.94 28.81 -14.52
CA LEU A 356 -24.38 28.58 -13.20
C LEU A 356 -23.49 29.75 -12.76
N PRO A 357 -23.34 29.98 -11.44
CA PRO A 357 -22.31 30.89 -10.94
C PRO A 357 -20.93 30.51 -11.48
N SER A 358 -20.08 31.49 -11.81
CA SER A 358 -18.75 31.23 -12.39
C SER A 358 -17.82 30.43 -11.48
N SER A 359 -18.07 30.42 -10.16
CA SER A 359 -17.36 29.63 -9.15
C SER A 359 -17.82 28.16 -9.10
N CYS A 360 -18.93 27.81 -9.75
CA CYS A 360 -19.60 26.52 -9.63
C CYS A 360 -19.09 25.52 -10.67
N ALA A 361 -17.87 25.02 -10.49
CA ALA A 361 -17.26 24.04 -11.41
C ALA A 361 -17.89 22.63 -11.29
N PHE A 362 -18.52 22.34 -10.15
CA PHE A 362 -19.17 21.07 -9.85
C PHE A 362 -20.54 21.30 -9.23
N VAL A 363 -21.51 20.51 -9.66
CA VAL A 363 -22.89 20.52 -9.15
C VAL A 363 -23.13 19.22 -8.40
N GLU A 364 -23.68 19.33 -7.20
CA GLU A 364 -24.19 18.19 -6.45
C GLU A 364 -25.67 18.01 -6.73
N ILE A 365 -26.06 16.81 -7.13
CA ILE A 365 -27.43 16.36 -7.30
C ILE A 365 -27.83 15.62 -6.03
N LEU A 366 -28.87 16.10 -5.35
CA LEU A 366 -29.45 15.44 -4.19
C LEU A 366 -30.88 15.01 -4.53
N VAL A 367 -31.19 13.76 -4.23
CA VAL A 367 -32.56 13.27 -4.17
C VAL A 367 -32.98 13.26 -2.72
N GLU A 368 -33.95 14.09 -2.37
CA GLU A 368 -34.53 14.13 -1.03
C GLU A 368 -35.89 13.46 -1.04
N ALA A 369 -36.16 12.64 -0.03
CA ALA A 369 -37.44 11.97 0.11
C ALA A 369 -37.93 12.08 1.55
N ARG A 370 -39.24 12.21 1.73
CA ARG A 370 -39.87 12.37 3.04
C ARG A 370 -41.17 11.59 3.13
N ALA A 371 -41.53 11.14 4.32
CA ALA A 371 -42.85 10.61 4.61
C ALA A 371 -43.39 11.27 5.88
N TRP A 372 -44.49 12.02 5.77
CA TRP A 372 -45.04 12.77 6.90
C TRP A 372 -45.62 11.87 7.99
N SER A 373 -45.62 12.34 9.23
CA SER A 373 -46.30 11.66 10.33
C SER A 373 -47.80 11.52 10.03
N GLY A 374 -48.36 10.33 10.30
CA GLY A 374 -49.76 10.03 10.01
C GLY A 374 -50.07 9.64 8.56
N ARG A 375 -49.08 9.60 7.66
CA ARG A 375 -49.21 9.04 6.30
C ARG A 375 -48.64 7.62 6.23
N SER A 376 -48.93 6.92 5.13
CA SER A 376 -48.24 5.67 4.79
C SER A 376 -46.76 5.92 4.51
N ALA A 377 -45.95 4.88 4.66
CA ALA A 377 -44.56 4.92 4.21
C ALA A 377 -44.47 5.30 2.72
N LEU A 378 -43.44 6.04 2.34
CA LEU A 378 -43.11 6.30 0.95
C LEU A 378 -42.31 5.11 0.42
N ASN A 379 -42.88 4.41 -0.56
CA ASN A 379 -42.17 3.43 -1.37
C ASN A 379 -42.26 3.91 -2.82
N ALA A 380 -41.12 4.19 -3.43
CA ALA A 380 -41.05 4.78 -4.77
C ALA A 380 -39.90 4.17 -5.57
N GLU A 381 -40.03 4.17 -6.90
CA GLU A 381 -38.99 3.74 -7.82
C GLU A 381 -38.66 4.87 -8.79
N LEU A 382 -37.37 5.25 -8.85
CA LEU A 382 -36.83 6.10 -9.90
C LEU A 382 -36.19 5.23 -10.98
N VAL A 383 -36.48 5.51 -12.24
CA VAL A 383 -35.90 4.82 -13.39
C VAL A 383 -34.52 5.41 -13.68
N GLY A 384 -34.37 6.73 -13.69
CA GLY A 384 -33.08 7.35 -13.95
C GLY A 384 -33.10 8.86 -13.81
N ILE A 385 -31.91 9.44 -13.79
CA ILE A 385 -31.74 10.89 -13.89
C ILE A 385 -30.90 11.17 -15.12
N ARG A 386 -31.38 12.10 -15.95
CA ARG A 386 -30.73 12.52 -17.18
C ARG A 386 -30.38 13.99 -17.18
N ILE A 387 -29.26 14.29 -17.82
CA ILE A 387 -28.78 15.64 -18.09
C ILE A 387 -28.82 15.84 -19.60
N VAL A 388 -29.60 16.80 -20.05
CA VAL A 388 -29.77 17.13 -21.47
C VAL A 388 -29.20 18.53 -21.70
N THR A 389 -28.22 18.67 -22.58
CA THR A 389 -27.56 19.94 -22.92
C THR A 389 -28.04 20.49 -24.24
#